data_AF-A0A7G9Q9Z6-F1
#
_entry.id   AF-A0A7G9Q9Z6-F1
#
_cell.length_a   1.000
_cell.length_b   1.000
_cell.length_c   1.000
_cell.angle_alpha   90.00
_cell.angle_beta   90.00
_cell.angle_gamma   90.00
#
_symmetry.space_group_name_H-M   'P 1'
#
loop_
_entity.id
_entity.type
_entity.pdbx_description
1 polymer ?
#
loop_
_entity_poly.entity_id
_entity_poly.type
_entity_poly.pdbx_seq_one_letter_code
_entity_poly.pdbx_strand_id
1 'polypeptide(L)'
;MEALDNIFTLEPKELLEGLPNFQVKLITEMSESGYDYLTIADNWLNTKPKDTVGFGGQPLPASNNIYRDKIMHELEKFICGDEKYEDERKKLSATAGQPIQFILGGISAAIGSVLGTAGAFILPVIVLLLMTGGKISKNGWCEARKELRAASGN
;
A
#
# COMPACT_ATOMS: atom_id res chain seq x y z
N MET A 1 -15.26 4.14 -11.09
CA MET A 1 -14.88 4.91 -9.88
C MET A 1 -15.27 4.15 -8.60
N GLU A 2 -16.46 3.53 -8.56
CA GLU A 2 -16.98 2.77 -7.40
C GLU A 2 -15.98 1.81 -6.73
N ALA A 3 -15.15 1.11 -7.52
CA ALA A 3 -14.15 0.18 -7.01
C ALA A 3 -13.11 0.83 -6.07
N LEU A 4 -12.64 2.05 -6.39
CA LEU A 4 -11.71 2.80 -5.52
C LEU A 4 -12.44 3.51 -4.39
N ASP A 5 -13.71 3.86 -4.59
CA ASP A 5 -14.50 4.57 -3.59
C ASP A 5 -14.85 3.66 -2.39
N ASN A 6 -14.94 2.35 -2.63
CA ASN A 6 -15.26 1.35 -1.60
C ASN A 6 -14.03 0.66 -0.97
N ILE A 7 -12.81 0.94 -1.44
CA ILE A 7 -11.61 0.17 -1.02
C ILE A 7 -11.33 0.23 0.50
N PHE A 8 -11.70 1.34 1.15
CA PHE A 8 -11.59 1.53 2.59
C PHE A 8 -12.81 1.04 3.38
N THR A 9 -13.88 0.63 2.70
CA THR A 9 -15.05 0.02 3.36
C THR A 9 -14.93 -1.48 3.54
N LEU A 10 -13.95 -2.10 2.86
CA LEU A 10 -13.67 -3.52 2.92
C LEU A 10 -13.10 -3.93 4.29
N GLU A 11 -13.42 -5.13 4.72
CA GLU A 11 -12.79 -5.74 5.88
C GLU A 11 -11.32 -6.07 5.61
N PRO A 12 -10.47 -6.07 6.64
CA PRO A 12 -9.07 -6.51 6.53
C PRO A 12 -8.89 -7.85 5.80
N LYS A 13 -9.80 -8.81 6.02
CA LYS A 13 -9.76 -10.12 5.36
C LYS A 13 -9.99 -10.04 3.85
N GLU A 14 -10.93 -9.20 3.41
CA GLU A 14 -11.24 -9.02 1.98
C GLU A 14 -10.05 -8.36 1.25
N LEU A 15 -9.34 -7.44 1.90
CA LEU A 15 -8.12 -6.85 1.35
C LEU A 15 -6.99 -7.89 1.24
N LEU A 16 -6.87 -8.81 2.21
CA LEU A 16 -5.88 -9.89 2.18
C LEU A 16 -6.17 -10.93 1.09
N GLU A 17 -7.42 -11.16 0.70
CA GLU A 17 -7.77 -12.02 -0.46
C GLU A 17 -7.17 -11.49 -1.78
N GLY A 18 -6.81 -10.20 -1.80
CA GLY A 18 -6.04 -9.54 -2.85
C GLY A 18 -4.62 -10.06 -3.05
N LEU A 19 -4.08 -10.82 -2.09
CA LEU A 19 -2.70 -11.24 -2.05
C LEU A 19 -2.53 -12.74 -2.34
N PRO A 20 -1.41 -13.15 -2.95
CA PRO A 20 -0.97 -14.54 -2.94
C PRO A 20 -0.93 -15.15 -1.54
N ASN A 21 -1.34 -16.43 -1.42
CA ASN A 21 -1.46 -17.14 -0.14
C ASN A 21 -0.20 -17.08 0.74
N PHE A 22 0.99 -17.12 0.15
CA PHE A 22 2.24 -17.03 0.91
C PHE A 22 2.42 -15.65 1.58
N GLN A 23 1.97 -14.57 0.93
CA GLN A 23 2.03 -13.21 1.47
C GLN A 23 1.01 -13.06 2.61
N VAL A 24 -0.20 -13.58 2.42
CA VAL A 24 -1.23 -13.62 3.47
C VAL A 24 -0.71 -14.36 4.70
N LYS A 25 -0.11 -15.55 4.51
CA LYS A 25 0.44 -16.35 5.61
C LYS A 25 1.49 -15.56 6.42
N LEU A 26 2.46 -14.94 5.75
CA LEU A 26 3.51 -14.15 6.42
C LEU A 26 2.94 -12.95 7.18
N ILE A 27 1.98 -12.24 6.58
CA ILE A 27 1.30 -11.09 7.22
C ILE A 27 0.52 -11.55 8.45
N THR A 28 -0.20 -12.66 8.34
CA THR A 28 -0.98 -13.23 9.46
C THR A 28 -0.07 -13.66 10.60
N GLU A 29 1.03 -14.36 10.33
CA GLU A 29 2.02 -14.76 11.35
C GLU A 29 2.60 -13.53 12.10
N MET A 30 2.91 -12.45 11.38
CA MET A 30 3.38 -11.21 12.01
C MET A 30 2.27 -10.51 12.81
N SER A 31 1.03 -10.51 12.32
CA SER A 31 -0.12 -9.94 13.04
C SER A 31 -0.43 -10.70 14.32
N GLU A 32 -0.38 -12.04 14.29
CA GLU A 32 -0.53 -12.92 15.46
C GLU A 32 0.58 -12.72 16.49
N SER A 33 1.77 -12.29 16.04
CA SER A 33 2.88 -11.91 16.90
C SER A 33 2.71 -10.53 17.55
N GLY A 34 1.59 -9.83 17.30
CA GLY A 34 1.24 -8.56 17.92
C GLY A 34 1.77 -7.32 17.22
N TYR A 35 2.35 -7.44 16.02
CA TYR A 35 2.80 -6.28 15.25
C TYR A 35 1.59 -5.57 14.59
N ASP A 36 1.59 -4.23 14.63
CA ASP A 36 0.61 -3.42 13.90
C ASP A 36 0.93 -3.38 12.39
N TYR A 37 -0.03 -2.96 11.56
CA TYR A 37 0.11 -2.98 10.10
C TYR A 37 1.26 -2.11 9.56
N LEU A 38 1.59 -0.99 10.20
CA LEU A 38 2.72 -0.16 9.76
C LEU A 38 4.04 -0.86 10.08
N THR A 39 4.15 -1.45 11.27
CA THR A 39 5.32 -2.25 11.66
C THR A 39 5.50 -3.46 10.74
N ILE A 40 4.42 -4.15 10.37
CA ILE A 40 4.48 -5.26 9.39
C ILE A 40 4.95 -4.77 8.03
N ALA A 41 4.43 -3.63 7.56
CA ALA A 41 4.86 -3.02 6.29
C ALA A 41 6.35 -2.66 6.31
N ASP A 42 6.83 -2.11 7.42
CA ASP A 42 8.24 -1.80 7.61
C ASP A 42 9.11 -3.06 7.62
N ASN A 43 8.69 -4.11 8.33
CA ASN A 43 9.37 -5.40 8.35
C ASN A 43 9.41 -6.02 6.95
N TRP A 44 8.32 -5.96 6.18
CA TRP A 44 8.27 -6.44 4.80
C TRP A 44 9.30 -5.74 3.92
N LEU A 45 9.33 -4.40 3.94
CA LEU A 45 10.25 -3.58 3.14
C LEU A 45 11.71 -3.78 3.53
N ASN A 46 11.98 -4.08 4.80
CA ASN A 46 13.33 -4.28 5.32
C ASN A 46 13.77 -5.75 5.33
N THR A 47 12.92 -6.68 4.89
CA THR A 47 13.26 -8.10 4.83
C THR A 47 14.39 -8.31 3.84
N LYS A 48 15.56 -8.69 4.35
CA LYS A 48 16.73 -9.09 3.57
C LYS A 48 16.85 -10.61 3.61
N PRO A 49 17.18 -11.29 2.50
CA PRO A 49 17.73 -12.64 2.57
C PRO A 49 18.87 -12.66 3.59
N LYS A 50 18.89 -13.67 4.47
CA LYS A 50 19.80 -13.76 5.63
C LYS A 50 21.28 -13.52 5.29
N ASP A 51 21.68 -13.72 4.03
CA ASP A 51 23.07 -13.68 3.57
C ASP A 51 23.33 -12.69 2.41
N THR A 52 22.49 -11.66 2.24
CA THR A 52 22.73 -10.63 1.20
C THR A 52 22.92 -9.24 1.81
N VAL A 53 23.94 -8.53 1.33
CA VAL A 53 24.06 -7.09 1.54
C VAL A 53 22.90 -6.40 0.81
N GLY A 54 22.16 -5.54 1.50
CA GLY A 54 20.97 -4.89 0.93
C GLY A 54 21.30 -4.10 -0.33
N PHE A 55 20.40 -4.12 -1.31
CA PHE A 55 20.45 -3.19 -2.44
C PHE A 55 20.42 -1.74 -1.90
N GLY A 56 21.38 -0.91 -2.32
CA GLY A 56 21.36 0.55 -2.05
C GLY A 56 22.38 1.10 -1.05
N GLY A 57 23.42 0.36 -0.67
CA GLY A 57 24.38 0.85 0.32
C GLY A 57 23.79 0.91 1.74
N GLN A 58 24.54 1.49 2.67
CA GLN A 58 24.44 1.39 4.14
C GLN A 58 23.03 1.13 4.71
N PRO A 59 22.88 0.20 5.67
CA PRO A 59 21.58 -0.05 6.31
C PRO A 59 21.02 1.25 6.88
N LEU A 60 19.88 1.68 6.33
CA LEU A 60 19.12 2.80 6.89
C LEU A 60 18.70 2.44 8.32
N PRO A 61 18.69 3.41 9.26
CA PRO A 61 18.14 3.19 10.58
C PRO A 61 16.69 2.70 10.47
N ALA A 62 16.32 1.70 11.28
CA ALA A 62 14.96 1.16 11.34
C ALA A 62 13.86 2.22 11.60
N SER A 63 14.26 3.40 12.09
CA SER A 63 13.37 4.52 12.42
C SER A 63 13.05 5.46 11.26
N ASN A 64 13.61 5.26 10.06
CA ASN A 64 13.40 6.19 8.94
C ASN A 64 13.07 5.41 7.66
N ASN A 65 11.88 4.80 7.60
CA ASN A 65 11.46 4.05 6.43
C ASN A 65 10.96 4.97 5.31
N ILE A 66 11.90 5.70 4.72
CA ILE A 66 11.72 6.56 3.54
C ILE A 66 10.96 5.81 2.43
N TYR A 67 11.09 4.48 2.34
CA TYR A 67 10.37 3.69 1.35
C TYR A 67 8.88 3.57 1.65
N ARG A 68 8.50 3.29 2.91
CA ARG A 68 7.08 3.24 3.31
C ARG A 68 6.41 4.59 3.07
N ASP A 69 7.07 5.68 3.46
CA ASP A 69 6.48 7.02 3.34
C ASP A 69 6.34 7.44 1.86
N LYS A 70 7.30 7.07 1.01
CA LYS A 70 7.17 7.23 -0.45
C LYS A 70 6.00 6.41 -1.01
N ILE A 71 5.85 5.14 -0.60
CA ILE A 71 4.73 4.30 -1.04
C ILE A 71 3.40 4.88 -0.58
N MET A 72 3.30 5.33 0.68
CA MET A 72 2.10 5.99 1.21
C MET A 72 1.77 7.26 0.42
N HIS A 73 2.77 8.07 0.10
CA HIS A 73 2.59 9.29 -0.68
C HIS A 73 2.09 9.01 -2.09
N GLU A 74 2.63 7.98 -2.74
CA GLU A 74 2.19 7.57 -4.07
C GLU A 74 0.81 6.90 -4.06
N LEU A 75 0.51 6.11 -3.03
CA LEU A 75 -0.82 5.56 -2.79
C LEU A 75 -1.85 6.68 -2.59
N GLU A 76 -1.49 7.71 -1.83
CA GLU A 76 -2.33 8.90 -1.64
C GLU A 76 -2.63 9.60 -2.96
N LYS A 77 -1.60 9.89 -3.76
CA LYS A 77 -1.79 10.47 -5.10
C LYS A 77 -2.70 9.62 -5.98
N PHE A 78 -2.49 8.30 -5.97
CA PHE A 78 -3.29 7.38 -6.75
C PHE A 78 -4.76 7.44 -6.35
N ILE A 79 -5.04 7.22 -5.06
CA ILE A 79 -6.40 7.14 -4.52
C ILE A 79 -7.12 8.49 -4.59
N CYS A 80 -6.43 9.58 -4.27
CA CYS A 80 -7.01 10.92 -4.15
C CYS A 80 -7.08 11.70 -5.47
N GLY A 81 -6.73 11.07 -6.60
CA GLY A 81 -7.07 11.62 -7.91
C GLY A 81 -5.98 12.46 -8.60
N ASP A 82 -4.71 12.33 -8.22
CA ASP A 82 -3.60 13.03 -8.87
C ASP A 82 -3.57 12.75 -10.39
N GLU A 83 -3.35 13.77 -11.20
CA GLU A 83 -3.43 13.69 -12.68
C GLU A 83 -2.49 12.63 -13.26
N LYS A 84 -1.34 12.40 -12.64
CA LYS A 84 -0.34 11.45 -13.16
C LYS A 84 -0.81 10.00 -13.19
N TYR A 85 -1.85 9.67 -12.43
CA TYR A 85 -2.46 8.34 -12.37
C TYR A 85 -3.82 8.27 -13.07
N GLU A 86 -4.20 9.31 -13.80
CA GLU A 86 -5.52 9.40 -14.44
C GLU A 86 -5.77 8.22 -15.38
N ASP A 87 -4.80 7.86 -16.21
CA ASP A 87 -4.93 6.78 -17.19
C ASP A 87 -5.03 5.40 -16.51
N GLU A 88 -4.23 5.13 -15.48
CA GLU A 88 -4.30 3.90 -14.70
C GLU A 88 -5.63 3.79 -13.95
N ARG A 89 -6.12 4.88 -13.36
CA ARG A 89 -7.44 4.91 -12.70
C ARG A 89 -8.58 4.69 -13.69
N LYS A 90 -8.49 5.27 -14.90
CA LYS A 90 -9.47 5.05 -15.97
C LYS A 90 -9.49 3.59 -16.38
N LYS A 91 -8.32 2.96 -16.58
CA LYS A 91 -8.20 1.52 -16.89
C LYS A 91 -8.81 0.65 -15.80
N LEU A 92 -8.55 0.94 -14.52
CA LEU A 92 -9.15 0.22 -13.40
C LEU A 92 -10.68 0.42 -13.30
N SER A 93 -11.18 1.57 -13.74
CA SER A 93 -12.61 1.89 -13.73
C SER A 93 -13.37 1.42 -14.97
N ALA A 94 -12.68 0.98 -16.03
CA ALA A 94 -13.29 0.64 -17.30
C ALA A 94 -14.14 -0.64 -17.25
N THR A 95 -13.99 -1.46 -16.20
CA THR A 95 -14.75 -2.69 -16.03
C THR A 95 -15.41 -2.71 -14.66
N ALA A 96 -16.74 -2.79 -14.63
CA ALA A 96 -17.48 -2.98 -13.39
C ALA A 96 -17.26 -4.39 -12.83
N GLY A 97 -17.29 -4.54 -11.50
CA GLY A 97 -17.20 -5.85 -10.83
C GLY A 97 -15.84 -6.54 -10.92
N GLN A 98 -14.74 -5.79 -11.07
CA GLN A 98 -13.40 -6.38 -11.05
C GLN A 98 -13.09 -7.00 -9.68
N PRO A 99 -12.44 -8.19 -9.64
CA PRO A 99 -11.96 -8.77 -8.40
C PRO A 99 -11.00 -7.84 -7.67
N ILE A 100 -11.00 -7.89 -6.33
CA ILE A 100 -10.12 -7.04 -5.49
C ILE A 100 -8.63 -7.22 -5.84
N GLN A 101 -8.22 -8.43 -6.24
CA GLN A 101 -6.88 -8.77 -6.73
C GLN A 101 -6.47 -7.94 -7.95
N PHE A 102 -7.40 -7.70 -8.88
CA PHE A 102 -7.14 -6.90 -10.07
C PHE A 102 -6.94 -5.43 -9.70
N ILE A 103 -7.78 -4.90 -8.79
CA ILE A 103 -7.71 -3.52 -8.32
C ILE A 103 -6.38 -3.29 -7.59
N LEU A 104 -6.07 -4.10 -6.59
CA LEU A 104 -4.85 -3.98 -5.79
C LEU A 104 -3.60 -4.23 -6.65
N GLY A 105 -3.65 -5.20 -7.56
CA GLY A 105 -2.58 -5.47 -8.51
C GLY A 105 -2.31 -4.28 -9.45
N GLY A 106 -3.37 -3.63 -9.95
CA GLY A 106 -3.24 -2.45 -10.80
C GLY A 106 -2.71 -1.22 -10.06
N ILE A 107 -3.19 -0.96 -8.85
CA ILE A 107 -2.63 0.10 -7.97
C ILE A 107 -1.13 -0.16 -7.75
N SER A 108 -0.78 -1.41 -7.43
CA SER A 108 0.59 -1.79 -7.15
C SER A 108 1.52 -1.69 -8.37
N ALA A 109 1.04 -2.10 -9.54
CA ALA A 109 1.80 -1.96 -10.78
C ALA A 109 2.05 -0.49 -11.14
N ALA A 110 1.02 0.36 -10.99
CA ALA A 110 1.12 1.79 -11.26
C ALA A 110 2.14 2.48 -10.34
N ILE A 111 2.03 2.25 -9.03
CA ILE A 111 2.96 2.82 -8.04
C ILE A 111 4.37 2.26 -8.22
N GLY A 112 4.50 0.94 -8.42
CA GLY A 112 5.78 0.27 -8.62
C GLY A 112 6.56 0.84 -9.80
N SER A 113 5.88 1.08 -10.93
CA SER A 113 6.47 1.71 -12.12
C SER A 113 7.08 3.09 -11.81
N VAL A 114 6.35 3.94 -11.07
CA VAL A 114 6.82 5.27 -10.66
C VAL A 114 8.01 5.21 -9.71
N LEU A 115 8.02 4.23 -8.80
CA LEU A 115 9.08 4.05 -7.81
C LEU A 115 10.28 3.24 -8.31
N GLY A 116 10.24 2.75 -9.56
CA GLY A 116 11.31 1.90 -10.13
C GLY A 116 11.42 0.54 -9.45
N THR A 117 10.29 -0.02 -8.97
CA THR A 117 10.24 -1.31 -8.28
C THR A 117 9.13 -2.21 -8.81
N ALA A 118 9.22 -3.52 -8.55
CA ALA A 118 8.20 -4.46 -8.99
C ALA A 118 6.90 -4.29 -8.19
N GLY A 119 5.75 -4.14 -8.87
CA GLY A 119 4.44 -4.08 -8.20
C GLY A 119 4.17 -5.28 -7.28
N ALA A 120 4.57 -6.49 -7.69
CA ALA A 120 4.41 -7.69 -6.87
C ALA A 120 5.13 -7.60 -5.50
N PHE A 121 6.22 -6.82 -5.42
CA PHE A 121 6.99 -6.62 -4.19
C PHE A 121 6.30 -5.66 -3.21
N ILE A 122 5.69 -4.57 -3.71
CA ILE A 122 5.03 -3.55 -2.87
C ILE A 122 3.54 -3.81 -2.63
N LEU A 123 2.94 -4.79 -3.31
CA LEU A 123 1.53 -5.13 -3.18
C LEU A 123 1.10 -5.42 -1.72
N PRO A 124 1.83 -6.24 -0.94
CA PRO A 124 1.60 -6.42 0.50
C PRO A 124 1.61 -5.12 1.30
N VAL A 125 2.56 -4.24 0.99
CA VAL A 125 2.71 -2.95 1.67
C VAL A 125 1.48 -2.09 1.38
N ILE A 126 1.04 -2.01 0.13
CA ILE A 126 -0.17 -1.27 -0.24
C ILE A 126 -1.39 -1.79 0.52
N VAL A 127 -1.57 -3.11 0.61
CA VAL A 127 -2.68 -3.70 1.37
C VAL A 127 -2.61 -3.31 2.85
N LEU A 128 -1.44 -3.42 3.48
CA LEU A 128 -1.25 -3.02 4.88
C LEU A 128 -1.52 -1.53 5.10
N LEU A 129 -1.08 -0.67 4.18
CA LEU A 129 -1.36 0.77 4.26
C LEU A 129 -2.85 1.08 4.11
N LEU A 130 -3.57 0.39 3.23
CA LEU A 130 -5.03 0.52 3.11
C LEU A 130 -5.73 0.08 4.41
N MET A 131 -5.29 -1.03 5.02
CA MET A 131 -5.84 -1.52 6.29
C MET A 131 -5.64 -0.52 7.45
N THR A 132 -4.60 0.33 7.39
CA THR A 132 -4.39 1.40 8.40
C THR A 132 -5.44 2.51 8.30
N GLY A 133 -6.07 2.68 7.14
CA GLY A 133 -7.15 3.67 6.96
C GLY A 133 -8.41 3.33 7.74
N GLY A 134 -8.59 2.06 8.13
CA GLY A 134 -9.81 1.59 8.78
C GLY A 134 -11.05 1.77 7.89
N LYS A 135 -12.23 1.71 8.52
CA LYS A 135 -13.52 1.86 7.83
C LYS A 135 -13.93 3.32 7.69
N ILE A 136 -13.34 4.00 6.70
CA ILE A 136 -13.70 5.38 6.35
C ILE A 136 -14.00 5.50 4.86
N SER A 137 -14.64 6.59 4.45
CA SER A 137 -14.82 6.87 3.01
C SER A 137 -13.49 7.29 2.38
N LYS A 138 -13.32 7.04 1.08
CA LYS A 138 -12.18 7.56 0.31
C LYS A 138 -11.92 9.05 0.54
N ASN A 139 -12.98 9.87 0.50
CA ASN A 139 -12.85 11.32 0.73
C ASN A 139 -12.38 11.61 2.16
N GLY A 140 -12.90 10.89 3.16
CA GLY A 140 -12.45 11.00 4.54
C GLY A 140 -10.98 10.62 4.71
N TRP A 141 -10.53 9.56 4.04
CA TRP A 141 -9.11 9.18 4.03
C TRP A 141 -8.23 10.26 3.38
N CYS A 142 -8.63 10.78 2.22
CA CYS A 142 -7.88 11.83 1.52
C CYS A 142 -7.73 13.12 2.34
N GLU A 143 -8.79 13.58 3.01
CA GLU A 143 -8.69 14.74 3.90
C GLU A 143 -7.84 14.45 5.14
N ALA A 144 -8.01 13.29 5.78
CA ALA A 144 -7.16 12.90 6.92
C ALA A 144 -5.67 12.85 6.53
N ARG A 145 -5.33 12.34 5.34
CA ARG A 145 -3.96 12.33 4.82
C ARG A 145 -3.41 13.74 4.59
N LYS A 146 -4.22 14.64 4.06
CA LYS A 146 -3.87 16.05 3.85
C LYS A 146 -3.62 16.78 5.18
N GLU A 147 -4.44 16.54 6.19
CA GLU A 147 -4.25 17.07 7.55
C GLU A 147 -2.95 16.56 8.19
N LEU A 148 -2.70 15.24 8.12
CA LEU A 148 -1.46 14.64 8.62
C LEU A 148 -0.22 15.24 7.94
N ARG A 149 -0.26 15.47 6.63
CA ARG A 149 0.83 16.12 5.89
C ARG A 149 1.04 17.57 6.36
N ALA A 150 -0.05 18.33 6.55
CA ALA A 150 0.04 19.69 7.06
C ALA A 150 0.64 19.74 8.49
N ALA A 151 0.28 18.77 9.35
CA ALA A 151 0.83 18.66 10.70
C ALA A 151 2.30 18.21 10.74
N SER A 152 2.74 17.41 9.77
CA SER A 152 4.15 17.00 9.62
C SER A 152 5.04 18.06 8.93
N GLY A 153 4.45 19.15 8.45
CA GLY A 153 5.15 20.27 7.83
C GLY A 153 5.84 21.19 8.86
N ASN A 154 6.89 20.66 9.50
CA ASN A 154 8.08 21.37 9.99
C ASN A 154 9.31 20.61 9.50
#